data_AF-A0A853IFT1-F1
#
_entry.id   AF-A0A853IFT1-F1
#
_cell.length_a   1.000
_cell.length_b   1.000
_cell.length_c   1.000
_cell.angle_alpha   90.00
_cell.angle_beta   90.00
_cell.angle_gamma   90.00
#
_symmetry.space_group_name_H-M   'P 1'
#
loop_
_entity.id
_entity.type
_entity.pdbx_description
1 polymer ?
#
loop_
_entity_poly.entity_id
_entity_poly.type
_entity_poly.pdbx_seq_one_letter_code
_entity_poly.pdbx_strand_id
1 'polypeptide(L)'
;MNPAFIEASIEILKGARPVDLSKIHNLHYGALRDSVHRFCRQRNRILYNELLVQAAHYNRSQPKLSVLRAHKDEFLGTERSQRPATTVEKEINLLEKQYQQLSQQHRETRALLEQRRLELQSIENQALAC
;
A
#
# COMPACT_ATOMS: atom_id res chain seq x y z
N MET A 1 1.50 -2.46 11.84
CA MET A 1 1.02 -3.75 11.27
C MET A 1 1.61 -3.85 9.86
N ASN A 2 2.10 -5.01 9.43
CA ASN A 2 2.73 -5.14 8.11
C ASN A 2 1.68 -4.92 6.98
N PRO A 3 1.98 -4.12 5.93
CA PRO A 3 1.04 -3.80 4.84
C PRO A 3 0.39 -5.03 4.19
N ALA A 4 1.13 -6.10 3.95
CA ALA A 4 0.60 -7.32 3.33
C ALA A 4 -0.50 -7.99 4.18
N PHE A 5 -0.40 -7.90 5.51
CA PHE A 5 -1.43 -8.40 6.41
C PHE A 5 -2.66 -7.49 6.45
N ILE A 6 -2.50 -6.18 6.21
CA ILE A 6 -3.63 -5.24 6.13
C ILE A 6 -4.44 -5.55 4.87
N GLU A 7 -3.78 -5.63 3.72
CA GLU A 7 -4.42 -5.93 2.43
C GLU A 7 -5.14 -7.29 2.48
N ALA A 8 -4.45 -8.33 2.95
CA ALA A 8 -5.06 -9.64 3.06
C ALA A 8 -6.24 -9.66 4.06
N SER A 9 -6.20 -8.88 5.13
CA SER A 9 -7.33 -8.76 6.08
C SER A 9 -8.54 -8.09 5.44
N ILE A 10 -8.33 -7.07 4.60
CA ILE A 10 -9.40 -6.40 3.84
C ILE A 10 -10.05 -7.38 2.87
N GLU A 11 -9.26 -8.12 2.10
CA GLU A 11 -9.76 -9.10 1.14
C GLU A 11 -10.53 -10.24 1.84
N ILE A 12 -10.05 -10.68 3.01
CA ILE A 12 -10.76 -11.67 3.82
C ILE A 12 -12.13 -11.17 4.28
N LEU A 13 -12.24 -9.91 4.69
CA LEU A 13 -13.51 -9.29 5.09
C LEU A 13 -14.46 -9.12 3.90
N LYS A 14 -13.94 -8.91 2.69
CA LYS A 14 -14.73 -8.88 1.45
C LYS A 14 -15.20 -10.25 0.98
N GLY A 15 -14.59 -11.34 1.46
CA GLY A 15 -15.05 -12.71 1.21
C GLY A 15 -13.96 -13.69 0.79
N ALA A 16 -12.74 -13.23 0.51
CA ALA A 16 -11.64 -14.10 0.12
C ALA A 16 -11.35 -15.17 1.18
N ARG A 17 -11.02 -16.39 0.76
CA ARG A 17 -10.68 -17.47 1.69
C ARG A 17 -9.27 -17.23 2.23
N PRO A 18 -9.05 -17.26 3.57
CA PRO A 18 -7.74 -17.00 4.14
C PRO A 18 -6.65 -17.99 3.65
N VAL A 19 -7.03 -19.22 3.30
CA VAL A 19 -6.12 -20.25 2.76
C VAL A 19 -5.53 -19.85 1.40
N ASP A 20 -6.31 -19.19 0.55
CA ASP A 20 -5.85 -18.78 -0.77
C ASP A 20 -4.88 -17.60 -0.64
N LEU A 21 -5.22 -16.62 0.21
CA LEU A 21 -4.37 -15.47 0.46
C LEU A 21 -3.07 -15.84 1.19
N SER A 22 -3.09 -16.83 2.09
CA SER A 22 -1.86 -17.30 2.73
C SER A 22 -0.86 -17.85 1.73
N LYS A 23 -1.34 -18.48 0.64
CA LYS A 23 -0.49 -18.98 -0.44
C LYS A 23 0.00 -17.85 -1.35
N ILE A 24 -0.88 -16.93 -1.74
CA ILE A 24 -0.55 -15.82 -2.65
C ILE A 24 0.49 -14.88 -2.02
N HIS A 25 0.30 -14.52 -0.76
CA HIS A 25 1.19 -13.58 -0.07
C HIS A 25 2.35 -14.27 0.68
N ASN A 26 2.47 -15.60 0.58
CA ASN A 26 3.43 -16.40 1.32
C ASN A 26 3.42 -16.10 2.85
N LEU A 27 2.22 -16.05 3.43
CA LEU A 27 1.99 -15.71 4.84
C LEU A 27 1.54 -16.93 5.64
N HIS A 28 1.93 -17.01 6.91
CA HIS A 28 1.45 -18.06 7.81
C HIS A 28 -0.06 -17.91 8.08
N TYR A 29 -0.85 -18.96 7.83
CA TYR A 29 -2.31 -18.95 7.98
C TYR A 29 -2.77 -18.50 9.38
N GLY A 30 -2.15 -19.01 10.44
CA GLY A 30 -2.47 -18.60 11.82
C GLY A 30 -2.23 -17.11 12.07
N ALA A 31 -1.13 -16.57 11.52
CA ALA A 31 -0.80 -15.15 11.67
C ALA A 31 -1.75 -14.25 10.87
N LEU A 32 -2.22 -14.73 9.71
CA LEU A 32 -3.23 -14.08 8.88
C LEU A 32 -4.60 -14.06 9.56
N ARG A 33 -4.97 -15.15 10.25
CA ARG A 33 -6.21 -15.16 11.05
C ARG A 33 -6.14 -14.13 12.17
N ASP A 34 -5.04 -14.10 12.92
CA ASP A 34 -4.83 -13.12 13.99
C ASP A 34 -4.74 -11.68 13.46
N SER A 35 -4.27 -11.49 12.23
CA SER A 35 -4.20 -10.17 11.62
C SER A 35 -5.59 -9.61 11.37
N VAL A 36 -6.55 -10.43 10.93
CA VAL A 36 -7.94 -9.99 10.73
C VAL A 36 -8.53 -9.45 12.04
N HIS A 37 -8.33 -10.17 13.15
CA HIS A 37 -8.79 -9.74 14.47
C HIS A 37 -8.12 -8.44 14.93
N ARG A 38 -6.81 -8.33 14.76
CA ARG A 38 -6.06 -7.10 15.06
C ARG A 38 -6.54 -5.92 14.20
N PHE A 39 -6.77 -6.15 12.92
CA PHE A 39 -7.27 -5.14 11.98
C PHE A 39 -8.66 -4.63 12.41
N CYS A 40 -9.61 -5.54 12.67
CA CYS A 40 -10.97 -5.17 13.09
C CYS A 40 -10.95 -4.38 14.40
N ARG A 41 -10.15 -4.82 15.38
CA ARG A 41 -9.98 -4.13 16.67
C ARG A 41 -9.36 -2.73 16.52
N GLN A 42 -8.45 -2.54 15.56
CA GLN A 42 -7.84 -1.24 15.28
C GLN A 42 -8.81 -0.29 14.57
N ARG A 43 -9.64 -0.80 13.67
CA ARG A 43 -10.58 0.01 12.87
C ARG A 43 -11.79 0.47 13.65
N ASN A 44 -12.41 -0.45 14.40
CA ASN A 44 -13.57 -0.13 15.22
C ASN A 44 -13.50 -0.92 16.53
N ARG A 45 -12.84 -0.32 17.53
CA ARG A 45 -12.59 -0.96 18.83
C ARG A 45 -13.87 -1.21 19.60
N ILE A 46 -14.85 -0.32 19.51
CA ILE A 46 -16.12 -0.39 20.25
C ILE A 46 -16.89 -1.61 19.76
N LEU A 47 -17.19 -1.65 18.45
CA LEU A 47 -17.87 -2.79 17.83
C LEU A 47 -17.12 -4.10 18.05
N TYR A 48 -15.80 -4.11 17.85
CA TYR A 48 -15.03 -5.34 18.03
C TYR A 48 -15.15 -5.89 19.46
N ASN A 49 -15.15 -5.01 20.48
CA ASN A 49 -15.33 -5.41 21.86
C ASN A 49 -16.76 -5.94 22.13
N GLU A 50 -17.78 -5.35 21.54
CA GLU A 50 -19.16 -5.86 21.63
C GLU A 50 -19.27 -7.26 21.04
N LEU A 51 -18.72 -7.47 19.83
CA LEU A 51 -18.67 -8.78 19.20
C LEU A 51 -17.82 -9.78 20.00
N LEU A 52 -16.79 -9.31 20.71
CA LEU A 52 -15.98 -10.13 21.60
C LEU A 52 -16.77 -10.60 22.82
N VAL A 53 -17.57 -9.72 23.44
CA VAL A 53 -18.49 -10.07 24.53
C VAL A 53 -19.53 -11.07 24.04
N GLN A 54 -20.12 -10.85 22.85
CA GLN A 54 -21.02 -11.81 22.23
C GLN A 54 -20.35 -13.17 21.99
N ALA A 55 -19.10 -13.19 21.51
CA ALA A 55 -18.36 -14.43 21.33
C ALA A 55 -18.13 -15.17 22.66
N ALA A 56 -17.86 -14.44 23.75
CA ALA A 56 -17.70 -15.00 25.08
C ALA A 56 -18.97 -15.68 25.60
N HIS A 57 -20.16 -15.12 25.30
CA HIS A 57 -21.44 -15.78 25.62
C HIS A 57 -21.60 -17.16 24.96
N TYR A 58 -20.93 -17.40 23.83
CA TYR A 58 -20.89 -18.70 23.15
C TYR A 58 -19.62 -19.50 23.47
N ASN A 59 -18.96 -19.23 24.60
CA ASN A 59 -17.70 -19.86 25.03
C ASN A 59 -16.58 -19.79 23.99
N ARG A 60 -16.44 -18.66 23.30
CA ARG A 60 -15.34 -18.43 22.35
C ARG A 60 -14.45 -17.28 22.80
N SER A 61 -13.16 -17.45 22.59
CA SER A 61 -12.15 -16.42 22.87
C SER A 61 -12.14 -15.27 21.87
N GLN A 62 -12.72 -15.45 20.68
CA GLN A 62 -12.74 -14.46 19.60
C GLN A 62 -14.01 -14.57 18.74
N PRO A 63 -14.47 -13.47 18.12
CA PRO A 63 -15.57 -13.50 17.15
C PRO A 63 -15.30 -14.47 16.00
N LYS A 64 -16.34 -15.05 15.43
CA LYS A 64 -16.18 -15.83 14.20
C LYS A 64 -15.90 -14.91 13.02
N LEU A 65 -15.15 -15.41 12.04
CA LEU A 65 -14.91 -14.66 10.80
C LEU A 65 -16.20 -14.31 10.05
N SER A 66 -17.20 -15.20 10.08
CA SER A 66 -18.53 -14.93 9.51
C SER A 66 -19.22 -13.72 10.15
N VAL A 67 -19.04 -13.52 11.45
CA VAL A 67 -19.58 -12.38 12.18
C VAL A 67 -18.82 -11.11 11.81
N LEU A 68 -17.49 -11.15 11.76
CA LEU A 68 -16.69 -10.02 11.31
C LEU A 68 -17.03 -9.59 9.87
N ARG A 69 -17.34 -10.56 9.00
CA ARG A 69 -17.80 -10.31 7.62
C ARG A 69 -19.19 -9.68 7.55
N ALA A 70 -20.08 -10.04 8.47
CA ALA A 70 -21.42 -9.44 8.53
C ALA A 70 -21.35 -7.94 8.83
N HIS A 71 -20.37 -7.53 9.64
CA HIS A 71 -20.09 -6.13 9.96
C HIS A 71 -18.94 -5.54 9.15
N LYS A 72 -18.65 -6.08 7.96
CA LYS A 72 -17.48 -5.65 7.16
C LYS A 72 -17.51 -4.15 6.87
N ASP A 73 -18.69 -3.56 6.64
CA ASP A 73 -18.82 -2.14 6.28
C ASP A 73 -18.49 -1.24 7.47
N GLU A 74 -18.69 -1.72 8.70
CA GLU A 74 -18.33 -1.01 9.94
C GLU A 74 -16.83 -1.08 10.24
N PHE A 75 -16.13 -2.10 9.73
CA PHE A 75 -14.68 -2.27 9.88
C PHE A 75 -13.87 -1.67 8.73
N LEU A 76 -14.38 -1.78 7.50
CA LEU A 76 -13.76 -1.25 6.29
C LEU A 76 -14.13 0.23 6.07
N GLY A 77 -15.23 0.67 6.67
CA GLY A 77 -15.92 1.91 6.34
C GLY A 77 -16.81 1.71 5.10
N THR A 78 -17.97 2.39 5.07
CA THR A 78 -18.80 2.54 3.86
C THR A 78 -18.11 3.41 2.79
N GLU A 79 -17.00 4.04 3.13
CA GLU A 79 -16.27 4.87 2.20
C GLU A 79 -15.28 4.03 1.39
N ARG A 80 -15.50 4.00 0.06
CA ARG A 80 -14.37 4.08 -0.88
C ARG A 80 -13.41 5.08 -0.29
N SER A 81 -12.28 4.61 0.26
CA SER A 81 -11.17 5.39 0.81
C SER A 81 -11.21 6.85 0.35
N GLN A 82 -11.97 7.71 1.04
CA GLN A 82 -11.83 9.13 0.85
C GLN A 82 -10.55 9.45 1.58
N ARG A 83 -9.41 9.24 0.89
CA ARG A 83 -8.28 10.12 1.15
C ARG A 83 -8.91 11.51 1.06
N PRO A 84 -8.81 12.35 2.11
CA PRO A 84 -9.34 13.71 2.05
C PRO A 84 -8.88 14.30 0.71
N ALA A 85 -9.77 14.94 -0.05
CA ALA A 85 -9.39 15.52 -1.34
C ALA A 85 -8.09 16.35 -1.21
N THR A 86 -7.93 17.01 -0.06
CA THR A 86 -6.75 17.76 0.34
C THR A 86 -5.48 16.92 0.52
N THR A 87 -5.57 15.65 0.92
CA THR A 87 -4.44 14.71 1.00
C THR A 87 -4.03 14.23 -0.39
N VAL A 88 -5.00 13.92 -1.26
CA VAL A 88 -4.73 13.53 -2.66
C VAL A 88 -4.12 14.69 -3.43
N GLU A 89 -4.66 15.90 -3.29
CA GLU A 89 -4.11 17.12 -3.89
C GLU A 89 -2.68 17.41 -3.39
N LYS A 90 -2.39 17.19 -2.11
CA LYS A 90 -1.03 17.34 -1.57
C LYS A 90 -0.07 16.31 -2.16
N GLU A 91 -0.50 15.06 -2.31
CA GLU A 91 0.30 14.00 -2.93
C GLU A 91 0.54 14.28 -4.43
N ILE A 92 -0.48 14.72 -5.16
CA ILE A 92 -0.37 15.13 -6.57
C ILE A 92 0.61 16.29 -6.70
N ASN A 93 0.45 17.37 -5.91
CA ASN A 93 1.37 18.51 -5.94
C ASN A 93 2.82 18.10 -5.60
N LEU A 94 3.01 17.16 -4.67
CA LEU A 94 4.34 16.64 -4.34
C LEU A 94 4.95 15.89 -5.52
N LEU A 95 4.17 15.01 -6.16
CA LEU A 95 4.59 14.23 -7.32
C LEU A 95 4.86 15.12 -8.55
N GLU A 96 4.06 16.15 -8.77
CA GLU A 96 4.28 17.13 -9.84
C GLU A 96 5.59 17.91 -9.64
N LYS A 97 5.88 18.33 -8.40
CA LYS A 97 7.17 18.98 -8.07
C LYS A 97 8.35 18.04 -8.30
N GLN A 98 8.23 16.78 -7.87
CA GLN A 98 9.27 15.77 -8.12
C GLN A 98 9.48 15.55 -9.62
N TYR A 99 8.41 15.45 -10.40
CA TYR A 99 8.48 15.31 -11.85
C TYR A 99 9.16 16.51 -12.52
N GLN A 100 8.83 17.74 -12.11
CA GLN A 100 9.47 18.95 -12.63
C GLN A 100 10.97 18.98 -12.34
N GLN A 101 11.37 18.64 -11.11
CA GLN A 101 12.78 18.54 -10.73
C GLN A 101 13.50 17.47 -11.55
N LEU A 102 12.92 16.27 -11.69
CA LEU A 102 13.52 15.19 -12.46
C LEU A 102 13.65 15.54 -13.95
N SER A 103 12.64 16.21 -14.51
CA SER A 103 12.63 16.68 -15.89
C SER A 103 13.70 17.75 -16.14
N GLN A 104 13.92 18.64 -15.18
CA GLN A 104 15.01 19.61 -15.26
C GLN A 104 16.39 18.93 -15.19
N GLN A 105 16.60 18.04 -14.21
CA GLN A 105 17.83 17.26 -14.11
C GLN A 105 18.11 16.46 -15.39
N HIS A 106 17.07 15.87 -15.99
CA HIS A 106 17.22 15.13 -17.24
C HIS A 106 17.69 16.04 -18.38
N ARG A 107 17.12 17.25 -18.51
CA ARG A 107 17.55 18.23 -19.53
C ARG A 107 19.00 18.67 -19.32
N GLU A 108 19.39 18.96 -18.10
CA GLU A 108 20.77 19.34 -17.76
C GLU A 108 21.75 18.20 -18.07
N THR A 109 21.42 16.97 -17.68
CA THR A 109 22.25 15.79 -17.96
C THR A 109 22.39 15.55 -19.46
N ARG A 110 21.31 15.76 -20.23
CA ARG A 110 21.33 15.60 -21.69
C ARG A 110 22.21 16.65 -22.36
N ALA A 111 22.13 17.91 -21.95
CA ALA A 111 22.98 18.98 -22.45
C ALA A 111 24.47 18.73 -22.15
N LEU A 112 24.78 18.25 -20.94
CA LEU A 112 26.14 17.87 -20.56
C LEU A 112 26.67 16.72 -21.42
N LEU A 113 25.83 15.71 -21.70
CA LEU A 113 26.18 14.57 -22.56
C LEU A 113 26.48 15.02 -23.99
N GLU A 114 25.71 15.97 -24.51
CA GLU A 114 25.91 16.55 -25.84
C GLU A 114 27.21 17.35 -25.91
N GLN A 115 27.50 18.18 -24.90
CA GLN A 115 28.77 18.89 -24.79
C GLN A 115 29.96 17.91 -24.78
N ARG A 116 29.90 16.85 -23.97
CA ARG A 116 30.98 15.84 -23.90
C ARG A 116 31.17 15.11 -25.23
N ARG A 117 30.10 14.87 -25.99
CA ARG A 117 30.20 14.27 -27.33
C ARG A 117 30.90 15.19 -28.32
N LEU A 118 30.62 16.49 -28.28
CA LEU A 118 31.30 17.47 -29.14
C LEU A 118 32.78 17.59 -28.77
N GLU A 119 33.12 17.58 -27.49
CA GLU A 119 34.51 17.56 -27.02
C GLU A 119 35.25 16.32 -27.51
N LEU A 120 34.64 15.13 -27.42
CA LEU A 120 35.22 13.88 -27.94
C LEU A 120 35.43 13.95 -29.46
N GLN A 121 34.44 14.40 -30.23
CA GLN A 121 34.59 14.56 -31.68
C GLN A 121 35.69 15.53 -32.05
N SER A 122 35.84 16.64 -31.32
CA SER A 122 36.93 17.59 -31.52
C SER A 122 38.29 16.93 -31.30
N ILE A 123 38.44 16.16 -30.23
CA ILE A 123 39.68 15.43 -29.91
C ILE A 123 39.98 14.37 -30.98
N GLU A 124 38.98 13.59 -31.40
CA GLU A 124 39.13 12.58 -32.46
C GLU A 124 39.57 13.22 -33.78
N ASN A 125 38.96 14.34 -34.17
CA ASN A 125 39.33 15.08 -35.37
C ASN A 125 40.74 15.68 -35.30
N GLN A 126 41.19 16.13 -34.11
CA GLN A 126 42.56 16.59 -33.90
C GLN A 126 43.57 15.44 -33.97
N ALA A 127 43.23 14.27 -33.44
CA ALA A 127 44.08 13.08 -33.48
C ALA A 127 44.25 12.51 -34.90
N LEU A 128 43.24 12.65 -35.76
CA LEU A 128 43.27 12.24 -37.17
C LEU A 128 43.97 13.24 -38.10
N ALA A 129 44.21 14.47 -37.64
CA ALA A 129 44.86 15.54 -38.40
C ALA A 129 46.38 15.63 -38.16
N CYS A 130 46.92 14.82 -37.24
CA CYS A 130 48.35 14.63 -36.97
C CYS A 130 48.86 13.36 -37.64
#